data_AF-A0A8J3QT93-F1
#
_entry.id   AF-A0A8J3QT93-F1
#
_cell.length_a   1.000
_cell.length_b   1.000
_cell.length_c   1.000
_cell.angle_alpha   90.00
_cell.angle_beta   90.00
_cell.angle_gamma   90.00
#
_symmetry.space_group_name_H-M   'P 1'
#
loop_
_entity.id
_entity.type
_entity.pdbx_description
1 polymer ?
#
loop_
_entity_poly.entity_id
_entity_poly.type
_entity_poly.pdbx_seq_one_letter_code
_entity_poly.pdbx_strand_id
1 'polypeptide(L)'
;MRLYKEALRQRESSARLLNAERLTTYIDFTEVVDRWASAIGTIEMIDVDPDSDEAQRDPAVVTCEAAAAKANAVLTRFRLVHEEDAVRFADAVYSWILHWANDVVDGLWPSTHPGADQHHLFDLGFIESDLHRAVADEVGMSKDDLAALTRTEPRKLGGTGKRF
;
A
#
# COMPACT_ATOMS: atom_id res chain seq x y z
N MET A 1 33.41 34.12 2.53
CA MET A 1 32.03 34.14 3.08
C MET A 1 30.92 33.95 2.04
N ARG A 2 31.04 34.46 0.80
CA ARG A 2 30.01 34.34 -0.26
C ARG A 2 29.79 32.90 -0.76
N LEU A 3 30.87 32.18 -1.09
CA LEU A 3 30.85 30.78 -1.54
C LEU A 3 30.23 29.81 -0.53
N TYR A 4 30.42 30.06 0.77
CA TYR A 4 29.82 29.25 1.84
C TYR A 4 28.29 29.41 1.89
N LYS A 5 27.77 30.63 1.70
CA LYS A 5 26.33 30.90 1.68
C LYS A 5 25.65 30.28 0.44
N GLU A 6 26.34 30.28 -0.70
CA GLU A 6 25.85 29.65 -1.94
C GLU A 6 25.80 28.12 -1.80
N ALA A 7 26.85 27.50 -1.26
CA ALA A 7 26.88 26.06 -0.99
C ALA A 7 25.79 25.64 0.02
N LEU A 8 25.53 26.45 1.05
CA LEU A 8 24.47 26.19 2.02
C LEU A 8 23.08 26.23 1.37
N ARG A 9 22.79 27.27 0.57
CA ARG A 9 21.51 27.38 -0.16
C ARG A 9 21.28 26.21 -1.11
N GLN A 10 22.34 25.76 -1.79
CA GLN A 10 22.24 24.63 -2.71
C GLN A 10 21.91 23.34 -1.96
N ARG A 11 22.55 23.10 -0.80
CA ARG A 11 22.24 21.95 0.07
C ARG A 11 20.81 22.00 0.59
N GLU A 12 20.35 23.15 1.05
CA GLU A 12 18.96 23.34 1.50
C GLU A 12 17.96 23.08 0.38
N SER A 13 18.25 23.55 -0.84
CA SER A 13 17.41 23.29 -2.01
C SER A 13 17.37 21.81 -2.38
N SER A 14 18.51 21.12 -2.35
CA SER A 14 18.58 19.69 -2.63
C SER A 14 17.83 18.86 -1.58
N ALA A 15 17.95 19.21 -0.30
CA ALA A 15 17.21 18.55 0.78
C ALA A 15 15.69 18.74 0.64
N ARG A 16 15.24 19.95 0.27
CA ARG A 16 13.81 20.21 0.00
C ARG A 16 13.27 19.40 -1.17
N LEU A 17 14.03 19.29 -2.25
CA LEU A 17 13.63 18.51 -3.43
C LEU A 17 13.54 17.02 -3.09
N LEU A 18 14.51 16.48 -2.34
CA LEU A 18 14.47 15.09 -1.88
C LEU A 18 13.26 14.82 -0.97
N ASN A 19 12.97 15.71 -0.02
CA ASN A 19 11.80 15.56 0.86
C ASN A 19 10.48 15.63 0.08
N ALA A 20 10.39 16.50 -0.93
CA ALA A 20 9.22 16.56 -1.80
C ALA A 20 9.06 15.26 -2.62
N GLU A 21 10.15 14.66 -3.07
CA GLU A 21 10.14 13.39 -3.79
C GLU A 21 9.76 12.21 -2.89
N ARG A 22 10.31 12.14 -1.68
CA ARG A 22 9.91 11.18 -0.62
C ARG A 22 8.41 11.28 -0.32
N LEU A 23 7.90 12.49 -0.09
CA LEU A 23 6.46 12.69 0.12
C LEU A 23 5.61 12.23 -1.06
N THR A 24 6.02 12.59 -2.29
CA THR A 24 5.28 12.22 -3.50
C THR A 24 5.23 10.70 -3.67
N THR A 25 6.38 10.02 -3.54
CA THR A 25 6.46 8.57 -3.71
C THR A 25 5.73 7.81 -2.62
N TYR A 26 5.74 8.32 -1.39
CA TYR A 26 4.93 7.78 -0.29
C TYR A 26 3.43 7.91 -0.55
N ILE A 27 2.95 9.10 -0.94
CA ILE A 27 1.54 9.33 -1.28
C ILE A 27 1.13 8.41 -2.43
N ASP A 28 1.91 8.40 -3.51
CA ASP A 28 1.70 7.52 -4.67
C ASP A 28 1.59 6.05 -4.20
N PHE A 29 2.46 5.61 -3.29
CA PHE A 29 2.49 4.22 -2.80
C PHE A 29 1.23 3.88 -2.00
N THR A 30 0.82 4.75 -1.08
CA THR A 30 -0.40 4.53 -0.30
C THR A 30 -1.63 4.45 -1.20
N GLU A 31 -1.75 5.35 -2.18
CA GLU A 31 -2.88 5.40 -3.11
C GLU A 31 -2.98 4.14 -3.97
N VAL A 32 -1.86 3.66 -4.52
CA VAL A 32 -1.88 2.46 -5.38
C VAL A 32 -2.16 1.19 -4.58
N VAL A 33 -1.67 1.11 -3.34
CA VAL A 33 -2.00 0.01 -2.43
C VAL A 33 -3.49 0.01 -2.07
N ASP A 34 -4.08 1.19 -1.79
CA ASP A 34 -5.53 1.32 -1.55
C ASP A 34 -6.37 0.86 -2.74
N ARG A 35 -5.97 1.28 -3.94
CA ARG A 35 -6.65 0.85 -5.18
C ARG A 35 -6.54 -0.65 -5.39
N TRP A 36 -5.39 -1.24 -5.09
CA TRP A 36 -5.21 -2.68 -5.21
C TRP A 36 -6.06 -3.44 -4.19
N ALA A 37 -6.05 -3.03 -2.93
CA ALA A 37 -6.94 -3.55 -1.88
C ALA A 37 -8.42 -3.47 -2.29
N SER A 38 -8.86 -2.35 -2.86
CA SER A 38 -10.24 -2.20 -3.34
C SER A 38 -10.58 -3.09 -4.54
N ALA A 39 -9.61 -3.34 -5.43
CA ALA A 39 -9.80 -4.24 -6.56
C ALA A 39 -9.94 -5.70 -6.08
N ILE A 40 -9.12 -6.11 -5.10
CA ILE A 40 -9.26 -7.41 -4.44
C ILE A 40 -10.65 -7.53 -3.80
N GLY A 41 -11.07 -6.53 -3.01
CA GLY A 41 -12.40 -6.53 -2.39
C GLY A 41 -13.56 -6.59 -3.39
N THR A 42 -13.40 -6.07 -4.61
CA THR A 42 -14.40 -6.23 -5.68
C THR A 42 -14.56 -7.69 -6.09
N ILE A 43 -13.44 -8.42 -6.24
CA ILE A 43 -13.45 -9.85 -6.56
C ILE A 43 -14.09 -10.62 -5.39
N GLU A 44 -13.73 -10.31 -4.15
CA GLU A 44 -14.35 -10.94 -2.97
C GLU A 44 -15.87 -10.77 -2.98
N MET A 45 -16.37 -9.59 -3.30
CA MET A 45 -17.81 -9.31 -3.36
C MET A 45 -18.51 -10.08 -4.48
N ILE A 46 -17.87 -10.20 -5.65
CA ILE A 46 -18.37 -11.00 -6.79
C ILE A 46 -18.46 -12.48 -6.39
N ASP A 47 -17.42 -13.01 -5.74
CA ASP A 47 -17.33 -14.45 -5.42
C ASP A 47 -18.31 -14.87 -4.31
N VAL A 48 -18.79 -13.95 -3.46
CA VAL A 48 -19.76 -14.25 -2.38
C VAL A 48 -21.20 -13.87 -2.70
N ASP A 49 -21.43 -13.10 -3.76
CA ASP A 49 -22.76 -12.68 -4.17
C ASP A 49 -23.44 -13.79 -5.00
N PRO A 50 -24.53 -14.41 -4.49
CA PRO A 50 -25.22 -15.50 -5.19
C PRO A 50 -25.88 -15.08 -6.50
N ASP A 51 -26.08 -13.77 -6.72
CA ASP A 51 -26.68 -13.20 -7.93
C ASP A 51 -25.64 -12.66 -8.92
N SER A 52 -24.34 -12.74 -8.59
CA SER A 52 -23.26 -12.23 -9.44
C SER A 52 -22.98 -13.16 -10.63
N ASP A 53 -22.72 -12.55 -11.79
CA ASP A 53 -22.34 -13.24 -13.02
C ASP A 53 -20.82 -13.44 -13.05
N GLU A 54 -20.37 -14.67 -13.32
CA GLU A 54 -18.96 -15.02 -13.47
C GLU A 54 -18.27 -14.18 -14.56
N ALA A 55 -19.01 -13.68 -15.54
CA ALA A 55 -18.51 -12.75 -16.55
C ALA A 55 -18.03 -11.39 -15.98
N GLN A 56 -18.42 -11.03 -14.76
CA GLN A 56 -17.96 -9.82 -14.07
C GLN A 56 -16.61 -10.03 -13.35
N ARG A 57 -16.23 -11.29 -13.10
CA ARG A 57 -14.99 -11.64 -12.39
C ARG A 57 -13.75 -11.34 -13.21
N ASP A 58 -13.73 -11.73 -14.48
CA ASP A 58 -12.58 -11.52 -15.37
C ASP A 58 -12.14 -10.04 -15.47
N PRO A 59 -13.05 -9.07 -15.71
CA PRO A 59 -12.71 -7.65 -15.65
C PRO A 59 -12.16 -7.18 -14.29
N ALA A 60 -12.65 -7.73 -13.18
CA ALA A 60 -12.17 -7.40 -11.84
C ALA A 60 -10.75 -7.94 -11.60
N VAL A 61 -10.45 -9.15 -12.06
CA VAL A 61 -9.09 -9.72 -12.04
C VAL A 61 -8.11 -8.87 -12.85
N VAL A 62 -8.47 -8.49 -14.08
CA VAL A 62 -7.62 -7.60 -14.90
C VAL A 62 -7.35 -6.26 -14.22
N THR A 63 -8.37 -5.70 -13.54
CA THR A 63 -8.22 -4.47 -12.76
C THR A 63 -7.27 -4.66 -11.57
N CYS A 64 -7.36 -5.80 -10.88
CA CYS A 64 -6.47 -6.17 -9.79
C CYS A 64 -5.01 -6.31 -10.26
N GLU A 65 -4.78 -7.01 -11.37
CA GLU A 65 -3.44 -7.17 -11.97
C GLU A 65 -2.83 -5.83 -12.39
N ALA A 66 -3.64 -4.95 -13.00
CA ALA A 66 -3.19 -3.62 -13.38
C ALA A 66 -2.81 -2.77 -12.14
N ALA A 67 -3.57 -2.90 -11.05
CA ALA A 67 -3.25 -2.25 -9.78
C ALA A 67 -1.95 -2.80 -9.16
N ALA A 68 -1.75 -4.12 -9.18
CA ALA A 68 -0.52 -4.77 -8.71
C ALA A 68 0.72 -4.29 -9.50
N ALA A 69 0.63 -4.22 -10.84
CA ALA A 69 1.70 -3.72 -11.68
C ALA A 69 2.05 -2.26 -11.36
N LYS A 70 1.03 -1.41 -11.12
CA LYS A 70 1.24 -0.01 -10.72
C LYS A 70 1.86 0.09 -9.33
N ALA A 71 1.41 -0.72 -8.38
CA ALA A 71 1.97 -0.78 -7.03
C ALA A 71 3.45 -1.18 -7.05
N ASN A 72 3.82 -2.18 -7.83
CA ASN A 72 5.23 -2.61 -7.99
C ASN A 72 6.11 -1.51 -8.60
N ALA A 73 5.59 -0.79 -9.61
CA ALA A 73 6.32 0.32 -10.24
C ALA A 73 6.57 1.47 -9.23
N VAL A 74 5.56 1.82 -8.44
CA VAL A 74 5.70 2.85 -7.39
C VAL A 74 6.62 2.39 -6.27
N LEU A 75 6.52 1.14 -5.81
CA LEU A 75 7.42 0.57 -4.80
C LEU A 75 8.89 0.60 -5.27
N THR A 76 9.14 0.33 -6.55
CA THR A 76 10.48 0.44 -7.13
C THR A 76 11.02 1.87 -7.01
N ARG A 77 10.18 2.88 -7.28
CA ARG A 77 10.55 4.29 -7.15
C ARG A 77 10.70 4.71 -5.69
N PHE A 78 9.85 4.20 -4.80
CA PHE A 78 9.92 4.40 -3.35
C PHE A 78 11.29 3.94 -2.80
N ARG A 79 11.74 2.74 -3.18
CA ARG A 79 13.04 2.17 -2.80
C ARG A 79 14.26 3.01 -3.19
N LEU A 80 14.14 3.90 -4.18
CA LEU A 80 15.25 4.72 -4.65
C LEU A 80 15.45 5.99 -3.81
N VAL A 81 14.44 6.44 -3.08
CA VAL A 81 14.42 7.75 -2.44
C VAL A 81 14.24 7.70 -0.92
N HIS A 82 13.76 6.58 -0.40
CA HIS A 82 13.53 6.33 1.02
C HIS A 82 14.68 5.57 1.69
N GLU A 83 14.73 5.64 3.02
CA GLU A 83 15.72 4.94 3.82
C GLU A 83 15.26 3.50 4.12
N GLU A 84 16.20 2.69 4.62
CA GLU A 84 16.04 1.24 4.76
C GLU A 84 14.81 0.84 5.58
N ASP A 85 14.51 1.56 6.66
CA ASP A 85 13.36 1.26 7.52
C ASP A 85 12.03 1.50 6.80
N ALA A 86 11.86 2.64 6.13
CA ALA A 86 10.66 2.91 5.35
C ALA A 86 10.50 1.90 4.21
N VAL A 87 11.59 1.54 3.54
CA VAL A 87 11.59 0.51 2.48
C VAL A 87 11.14 -0.84 3.02
N ARG A 88 11.69 -1.28 4.16
CA ARG A 88 11.32 -2.55 4.79
C ARG A 88 9.82 -2.62 5.10
N PHE A 89 9.24 -1.54 5.65
CA PHE A 89 7.81 -1.52 5.94
C PHE A 89 6.94 -1.43 4.68
N ALA A 90 7.36 -0.69 3.66
CA ALA A 90 6.65 -0.65 2.37
C ALA A 90 6.65 -2.03 1.69
N ASP A 91 7.77 -2.75 1.72
CA ASP A 91 7.87 -4.12 1.21
C ASP A 91 6.97 -5.10 1.97
N ALA A 92 6.86 -4.92 3.30
CA ALA A 92 5.97 -5.71 4.13
C ALA A 92 4.48 -5.46 3.78
N VAL A 93 4.08 -4.19 3.61
CA VAL A 93 2.72 -3.83 3.14
C VAL A 93 2.44 -4.45 1.78
N TYR A 94 3.36 -4.29 0.82
CA TYR A 94 3.20 -4.83 -0.53
C TYR A 94 3.06 -6.36 -0.52
N SER A 95 3.92 -7.05 0.22
CA SER A 95 3.91 -8.52 0.30
C SER A 95 2.61 -9.02 0.93
N TRP A 96 2.11 -8.33 1.95
CA TRP A 96 0.83 -8.67 2.58
C TRP A 96 -0.33 -8.59 1.57
N ILE A 97 -0.41 -7.49 0.83
CA ILE A 97 -1.47 -7.29 -0.18
C ILE A 97 -1.32 -8.28 -1.34
N LEU A 98 -0.09 -8.63 -1.73
CA LEU A 98 0.17 -9.67 -2.72
C LEU A 98 -0.37 -11.03 -2.27
N HIS A 99 -0.15 -11.43 -1.03
CA HIS A 99 -0.70 -12.68 -0.50
C HIS A 99 -2.23 -12.66 -0.51
N TRP A 100 -2.84 -11.55 -0.09
CA TRP A 100 -4.30 -11.39 -0.15
C TRP A 100 -4.84 -11.48 -1.59
N ALA A 101 -4.18 -10.81 -2.54
CA ALA A 101 -4.56 -10.89 -3.95
C ALA A 101 -4.46 -12.32 -4.49
N ASN A 102 -3.39 -13.05 -4.18
CA ASN A 102 -3.22 -14.42 -4.63
C ASN A 102 -4.35 -15.31 -4.10
N ASP A 103 -4.68 -15.21 -2.81
CA ASP A 103 -5.75 -16.02 -2.21
C ASP A 103 -7.13 -15.75 -2.85
N VAL A 104 -7.43 -14.49 -3.15
CA VAL A 104 -8.71 -14.12 -3.77
C VAL A 104 -8.75 -14.43 -5.26
N VAL A 105 -7.70 -14.09 -6.01
CA VAL A 105 -7.63 -14.30 -7.46
C VAL A 105 -7.59 -15.79 -7.81
N ASP A 106 -6.85 -16.59 -7.03
CA ASP A 106 -6.78 -18.05 -7.21
C ASP A 106 -8.05 -18.77 -6.70
N GLY A 107 -9.03 -18.05 -6.16
CA GLY A 107 -10.30 -18.60 -5.69
C GLY A 107 -10.18 -19.44 -4.42
N LEU A 108 -9.14 -19.19 -3.61
CA LEU A 108 -8.95 -19.83 -2.30
C LEU A 108 -9.82 -19.18 -1.20
N TRP A 109 -10.44 -18.04 -1.53
CA TRP A 109 -11.40 -17.29 -0.72
C TRP A 109 -12.85 -17.50 -1.20
N PRO A 110 -13.87 -17.52 -0.30
CA PRO A 110 -13.77 -17.53 1.17
C PRO A 110 -13.30 -18.88 1.72
N SER A 111 -12.41 -18.83 2.71
CA SER A 111 -11.63 -19.98 3.17
C SER A 111 -12.44 -21.06 3.92
N THR A 112 -12.92 -22.05 3.17
CA THR A 112 -13.28 -23.37 3.73
C THR A 112 -12.18 -24.43 3.51
N HIS A 113 -11.10 -24.06 2.81
CA HIS A 113 -10.03 -24.97 2.42
C HIS A 113 -8.88 -25.05 3.44
N PRO A 114 -8.28 -26.24 3.67
CA PRO A 114 -7.04 -26.37 4.43
C PRO A 114 -5.88 -25.72 3.68
N GLY A 115 -5.33 -24.63 4.22
CA GLY A 115 -4.21 -23.87 3.61
C GLY A 115 -4.54 -22.42 3.30
N ALA A 116 -5.81 -22.01 3.41
CA ALA A 116 -6.16 -20.61 3.36
C ALA A 116 -5.82 -19.95 4.70
N ASP A 117 -4.69 -19.26 4.73
CA ASP A 117 -4.23 -18.48 5.87
C ASP A 117 -5.09 -17.22 5.97
N GLN A 118 -6.18 -17.27 6.74
CA GLN A 118 -6.88 -16.06 7.13
C GLN A 118 -5.84 -15.10 7.72
N HIS A 119 -5.66 -13.93 7.10
CA HIS A 119 -4.53 -13.00 7.30
C HIS A 119 -4.46 -12.34 8.70
N HIS A 120 -4.64 -13.11 9.77
CA HIS A 120 -4.44 -12.75 11.18
C HIS A 120 -2.96 -12.55 11.54
N LEU A 121 -2.04 -12.71 10.60
CA LEU A 121 -0.65 -13.00 10.95
C LEU A 121 0.19 -11.79 11.34
N PHE A 122 -0.16 -10.58 10.92
CA PHE A 122 0.34 -9.32 11.53
C PHE A 122 -0.68 -8.25 11.17
N ASP A 123 -1.13 -7.47 12.15
CA ASP A 123 -2.11 -6.41 11.95
C ASP A 123 -1.55 -5.45 10.90
N LEU A 124 -2.07 -5.49 9.67
CA LEU A 124 -1.62 -4.63 8.56
C LEU A 124 -1.57 -3.17 9.02
N GLY A 125 -2.50 -2.77 9.90
CA GLY A 125 -2.52 -1.46 10.54
C GLY A 125 -1.27 -1.13 11.38
N PHE A 126 -0.61 -2.10 12.02
CA PHE A 126 0.67 -1.86 12.69
C PHE A 126 1.80 -1.62 11.68
N ILE A 127 1.86 -2.42 10.60
CA ILE A 127 2.88 -2.27 9.55
C ILE A 127 2.72 -0.92 8.84
N GLU A 128 1.49 -0.56 8.48
CA GLU A 128 1.15 0.75 7.91
C GLU A 128 1.50 1.88 8.87
N SER A 129 1.21 1.72 10.15
CA SER A 129 1.54 2.70 11.19
C SER A 129 3.05 2.91 11.32
N ASP A 130 3.84 1.84 11.25
CA ASP A 130 5.29 1.91 11.34
C ASP A 130 5.91 2.48 10.04
N LEU A 131 5.34 2.17 8.88
CA LEU A 131 5.68 2.85 7.61
C LEU A 131 5.43 4.37 7.71
N HIS A 132 4.25 4.77 8.19
CA HIS A 132 3.93 6.19 8.40
C HIS A 132 4.93 6.88 9.33
N ARG A 133 5.34 6.19 10.41
CA ARG A 133 6.33 6.74 11.35
C ARG A 133 7.69 6.91 10.68
N ALA A 134 8.18 5.87 10.00
CA ALA A 134 9.49 5.91 9.33
C ALA A 134 9.57 7.04 8.29
N VAL A 135 8.53 7.19 7.46
CA VAL A 135 8.49 8.27 6.46
C VAL A 135 8.37 9.65 7.13
N ALA A 136 7.56 9.79 8.18
CA ALA A 136 7.42 11.05 8.91
C ALA A 136 8.76 11.52 9.51
N ASP A 137 9.52 10.59 10.10
CA ASP A 137 10.84 10.86 10.65
C ASP A 137 11.83 11.29 9.54
N GLU A 138 11.82 10.63 8.37
CA GLU A 138 12.67 10.97 7.22
C GLU A 138 12.41 12.38 6.66
N VAL A 139 11.15 12.80 6.61
CA VAL A 139 10.76 14.10 6.05
C VAL A 139 10.72 15.22 7.10
N GLY A 140 10.93 14.89 8.37
CA GLY A 140 10.88 15.82 9.50
C GLY A 140 9.48 16.37 9.77
N MET A 141 8.45 15.55 9.57
CA MET A 141 7.04 15.88 9.81
C MET A 141 6.50 15.08 11.00
N SER A 142 5.40 15.56 11.59
CA SER A 142 4.67 14.72 12.55
C SER A 142 3.93 13.60 11.80
N LYS A 143 3.73 12.46 12.47
CA LYS A 143 2.94 11.35 11.93
C LYS A 143 1.51 11.80 11.56
N ASP A 144 0.92 12.69 12.34
CA ASP A 144 -0.45 13.17 12.12
C ASP A 144 -0.55 14.08 10.89
N ASP A 145 0.44 14.96 10.68
CA ASP A 145 0.50 15.81 9.48
C ASP A 145 0.68 14.97 8.22
N LEU A 146 1.53 13.93 8.29
CA LEU A 146 1.73 13.00 7.18
C LEU A 146 0.45 12.19 6.89
N ALA A 147 -0.21 11.67 7.94
CA ALA A 147 -1.46 10.93 7.80
C ALA A 147 -2.61 11.78 7.22
N ALA A 148 -2.62 13.09 7.46
CA ALA A 148 -3.59 13.99 6.86
C ALA A 148 -3.46 14.10 5.32
N LEU A 149 -2.27 13.82 4.76
CA LEU A 149 -2.01 13.85 3.32
C LEU A 149 -2.49 12.57 2.61
N THR A 150 -2.53 11.45 3.32
CA THR A 150 -2.82 10.13 2.75
C THR A 150 -4.17 9.57 3.17
N ARG A 151 -5.01 10.34 3.89
CA ARG A 151 -6.28 9.87 4.47
C ARG A 151 -7.14 9.06 3.48
N THR A 152 -7.01 7.75 3.61
CA THR A 152 -7.98 6.74 3.20
C THR A 152 -8.51 6.09 4.48
N GLU A 153 -9.79 5.71 4.48
CA GLU A 153 -10.35 4.94 5.60
C GLU A 153 -9.50 3.67 5.83
N PRO A 154 -9.38 3.16 7.07
CA PRO A 154 -8.66 1.92 7.31
C PRO A 154 -9.16 0.85 6.33
N ARG A 155 -8.22 0.16 5.68
CA ARG A 155 -8.55 -0.91 4.73
C ARG A 155 -9.39 -1.94 5.47
N LYS A 156 -10.70 -1.95 5.20
CA LYS A 156 -11.62 -2.95 5.75
C LYS A 156 -11.62 -4.14 4.81
N LEU A 157 -11.11 -5.25 5.30
CA LEU A 157 -11.34 -6.54 4.68
C LEU A 157 -12.85 -6.79 4.58
N GLY A 158 -13.30 -7.38 3.48
CA GLY A 158 -14.60 -8.03 3.46
C GLY A 158 -14.65 -8.98 4.66
N GLY A 159 -15.59 -8.73 5.58
CA GLY A 159 -15.69 -9.50 6.82
C GLY A 159 -15.62 -10.99 6.51
N THR A 160 -14.71 -11.69 7.18
CA THR A 160 -14.49 -13.14 7.02
C THR A 160 -15.84 -13.82 6.84
N GLY A 161 -16.04 -14.52 5.73
CA GLY A 161 -17.29 -15.19 5.35
C GLY A 161 -17.79 -16.28 6.29
N LYS A 162 -17.59 -16.16 7.61
CA LYS A 162 -18.41 -16.79 8.64
C LYS A 162 -19.82 -16.22 8.51
N ARG A 163 -20.61 -16.85 7.64
CA ARG A 163 -22.04 -17.03 7.91
C ARG A 163 -22.12 -17.74 9.26
N PHE A 164 -22.37 -16.99 10.33
CA PHE A 164 -22.89 -17.55 11.58
C PHE A 164 -24.35 -17.94 11.38
#